data_AF-A0A7Z1AUA2-F1
#
_entry.id   AF-A0A7Z1AUA2-F1
#
_cell.length_a   1.000
_cell.length_b   1.000
_cell.length_c   1.000
_cell.angle_alpha   90.00
_cell.angle_beta   90.00
_cell.angle_gamma   90.00
#
_symmetry.space_group_name_H-M   'P 1'
#
loop_
_entity.id
_entity.type
_entity.pdbx_description
1 polymer ?
#
loop_
_entity_poly.entity_id
_entity_poly.type
_entity_poly.pdbx_seq_one_letter_code
_entity_poly.pdbx_strand_id
1 'polypeptide(L)'
;MPMLRSAFVDALAKVDRQLELAEQELRVTPWATDPVSQDAVTAFNDRSVDGGRCAIEALRAYRAQLDAAVVNLDKTVEQYRETDGDGQVDVNRTGGEQ
;
A
#
# COMPACT_ATOMS: atom_id res chain seq x y z
N MET A 1 -3.45 8.00 16.28
CA MET A 1 -4.32 6.83 15.98
C MET A 1 -3.47 5.60 15.64
N PRO A 2 -2.90 4.90 16.64
CA PRO A 2 -1.96 3.80 16.39
C PRO A 2 -2.59 2.58 15.72
N MET A 3 -3.85 2.25 16.07
CA MET A 3 -4.55 1.09 15.48
C MET A 3 -4.79 1.24 13.98
N LEU A 4 -5.16 2.45 13.52
CA LEU A 4 -5.39 2.70 12.09
C LEU A 4 -4.08 2.53 11.31
N ARG A 5 -2.99 3.16 11.79
CA ARG A 5 -1.66 3.01 11.18
C ARG A 5 -1.25 1.54 11.07
N SER A 6 -1.42 0.77 12.15
CA SER A 6 -1.12 -0.67 12.15
C SER A 6 -1.90 -1.41 11.06
N ALA A 7 -3.20 -1.15 10.92
CA ALA A 7 -4.03 -1.79 9.91
C ALA A 7 -3.56 -1.49 8.47
N PHE A 8 -3.14 -0.26 8.18
CA PHE A 8 -2.59 0.09 6.87
C PHE A 8 -1.24 -0.57 6.61
N VAL A 9 -0.36 -0.64 7.61
CA VAL A 9 0.93 -1.34 7.51
C VAL A 9 0.72 -2.84 7.27
N ASP A 10 -0.22 -3.47 7.99
CA ASP A 10 -0.55 -4.88 7.80
C ASP A 10 -1.15 -5.15 6.41
N ALA A 11 -1.98 -4.23 5.91
CA ALA A 11 -2.53 -4.31 4.56
C ALA A 11 -1.42 -4.17 3.50
N LEU A 12 -0.48 -3.24 3.69
CA LEU A 12 0.68 -3.07 2.81
C LEU A 12 1.53 -4.34 2.75
N ALA A 13 1.87 -4.91 3.91
CA ALA A 13 2.66 -6.14 3.99
C ALA A 13 1.99 -7.33 3.28
N LYS A 14 0.66 -7.43 3.35
CA LYS A 14 -0.11 -8.45 2.61
C LYS A 14 -0.03 -8.23 1.10
N VAL A 15 -0.23 -6.99 0.63
CA VAL A 15 -0.19 -6.66 -0.80
C VAL A 15 1.22 -6.88 -1.35
N ASP A 16 2.27 -6.52 -0.61
CA ASP A 16 3.66 -6.72 -1.00
C ASP A 16 3.96 -8.20 -1.23
N ARG A 17 3.56 -9.05 -0.30
CA ARG A 17 3.71 -10.50 -0.46
C ARG A 17 2.96 -11.05 -1.68
N GLN A 18 1.75 -10.55 -1.94
CA GLN A 18 0.98 -11.00 -3.11
C GLN A 18 1.62 -10.52 -4.42
N LEU A 19 2.21 -9.32 -4.44
CA LEU A 19 2.94 -8.81 -5.60
C LEU A 19 4.21 -9.64 -5.86
N GLU A 20 4.98 -9.96 -4.83
CA GLU A 20 6.17 -10.81 -4.96
C GLU A 20 5.83 -12.21 -5.52
N LEU A 21 4.77 -12.83 -5.00
CA LEU A 21 4.27 -14.12 -5.50
C LEU A 21 3.77 -13.99 -6.94
N ALA A 22 3.04 -12.92 -7.25
CA ALA A 22 2.50 -12.70 -8.59
C ALA A 22 3.62 -12.53 -9.63
N GLU A 23 4.70 -11.82 -9.30
CA GLU A 23 5.85 -11.64 -10.18
C GLU A 23 6.57 -12.95 -10.50
N GLN A 24 6.56 -13.91 -9.58
CA GLN A 24 7.24 -15.20 -9.73
C GLN A 24 6.34 -16.27 -10.36
N GLU A 25 5.07 -16.32 -9.99
CA GLU A 25 4.20 -17.49 -10.24
C GLU A 25 2.99 -17.19 -11.13
N LEU A 26 2.60 -15.91 -11.31
CA LEU A 26 1.33 -15.61 -12.00
C LEU A 26 1.40 -15.85 -13.50
N ARG A 27 2.58 -15.70 -14.11
CA ARG A 27 2.75 -15.90 -15.55
C ARG A 27 2.62 -17.38 -15.88
N VAL A 28 1.63 -17.71 -16.71
CA VAL A 28 1.36 -19.09 -17.12
C VAL A 28 1.95 -19.40 -18.49
N THR A 29 2.21 -20.68 -18.75
CA THR A 29 2.71 -21.20 -20.03
C THR A 29 1.66 -22.09 -20.69
N PRO A 30 1.68 -22.25 -22.03
CA PRO A 30 0.76 -23.15 -22.71
C PRO A 30 0.91 -24.58 -22.19
N TRP A 31 -0.20 -25.22 -21.83
CA TRP A 31 -0.19 -26.60 -21.32
C TRP A 31 -0.08 -27.64 -22.44
N ALA A 32 -0.29 -27.21 -23.69
CA ALA A 32 -0.26 -28.05 -24.87
C ALA A 32 0.29 -27.26 -26.07
N THR A 33 0.48 -27.95 -27.19
CA THR A 33 0.94 -27.34 -28.46
C THR A 33 -0.23 -27.07 -29.40
N ASP A 34 -1.42 -26.86 -28.86
CA ASP A 34 -2.61 -26.52 -29.63
C ASP A 34 -2.88 -25.00 -29.61
N PRO A 35 -3.55 -24.46 -30.65
CA PRO A 35 -3.84 -23.02 -30.72
C PRO A 35 -4.68 -22.49 -29.56
N VAL A 36 -5.60 -23.29 -29.00
CA VAL A 36 -6.47 -22.84 -27.90
C VAL A 36 -5.66 -22.61 -26.63
N SER A 37 -4.70 -23.49 -26.33
CA SER A 37 -3.80 -23.31 -25.19
C SER A 37 -2.92 -22.06 -25.33
N GLN A 38 -2.45 -21.76 -26.55
CA GLN A 38 -1.65 -20.57 -26.82
C GLN A 38 -2.48 -19.28 -26.67
N ASP A 39 -3.68 -19.26 -27.24
CA ASP A 39 -4.59 -18.12 -27.16
C ASP A 39 -5.05 -17.86 -25.71
N ALA A 40 -5.39 -18.93 -24.99
CA ALA A 40 -5.81 -18.84 -23.59
C ALA A 40 -4.70 -18.25 -22.69
N VAL A 41 -3.46 -18.71 -22.87
CA VAL A 41 -2.31 -18.22 -22.12
C VAL A 41 -1.98 -16.78 -22.48
N THR A 42 -2.08 -16.42 -23.76
CA THR A 42 -1.87 -15.05 -24.22
C THR A 42 -2.89 -14.11 -23.59
N ALA A 43 -4.18 -14.45 -23.66
CA ALA A 43 -5.26 -13.63 -23.08
C ALA A 43 -5.16 -13.54 -21.55
N PHE A 44 -4.75 -14.62 -20.88
CA PHE A 44 -4.54 -14.61 -19.43
C PHE A 44 -3.36 -13.72 -19.05
N ASN A 45 -2.19 -13.93 -19.65
CA ASN A 45 -0.99 -13.16 -19.32
C ASN A 45 -1.16 -11.68 -19.64
N ASP A 46 -1.85 -11.32 -20.72
CA ASP A 46 -2.17 -9.93 -21.04
C ASP A 46 -3.03 -9.26 -19.95
N ARG A 47 -4.07 -9.94 -19.45
CA ARG A 47 -4.93 -9.39 -18.40
C ARG A 47 -4.29 -9.41 -17.01
N SER A 48 -3.36 -10.33 -16.77
CA SER A 48 -2.79 -10.56 -15.44
C SER A 48 -1.47 -9.83 -15.23
N VAL A 49 -0.60 -9.80 -16.24
CA VAL A 49 0.82 -9.38 -16.11
C VAL A 49 1.22 -8.32 -17.15
N ASP A 50 0.90 -8.53 -18.43
CA ASP A 50 1.59 -7.82 -19.53
C ASP A 50 0.85 -6.56 -20.02
N GLY A 51 -0.47 -6.52 -19.85
CA GLY A 51 -1.30 -5.41 -20.33
C GLY A 51 -1.17 -4.15 -19.47
N GLY A 52 -1.31 -2.97 -20.09
CA GLY A 52 -1.19 -1.69 -19.37
C GLY A 52 -2.27 -1.41 -18.31
N ARG A 53 -3.32 -2.23 -18.24
CA ARG A 53 -4.33 -2.25 -17.16
C ARG A 53 -4.49 -3.67 -16.60
N CYS A 54 -3.39 -4.39 -16.46
CA CYS A 54 -3.39 -5.73 -15.91
C CYS A 54 -3.62 -5.73 -14.39
N ALA A 55 -3.95 -6.90 -13.85
CA ALA A 55 -4.22 -7.07 -12.42
C ALA A 55 -3.03 -6.68 -11.54
N ILE A 56 -1.79 -6.99 -11.94
CA ILE A 56 -0.58 -6.59 -11.21
C ILE A 56 -0.46 -5.07 -11.10
N GLU A 57 -0.71 -4.33 -12.18
CA GLU A 57 -0.65 -2.86 -12.15
C GLU A 57 -1.72 -2.27 -11.23
N ALA A 58 -2.93 -2.84 -11.19
CA ALA A 58 -3.96 -2.43 -10.24
C ALA A 58 -3.52 -2.67 -8.78
N LEU A 59 -2.87 -3.80 -8.50
CA LEU A 59 -2.33 -4.10 -7.17
C LEU A 59 -1.20 -3.15 -6.77
N ARG A 60 -0.28 -2.82 -7.70
CA ARG A 60 0.79 -1.83 -7.50
C ARG A 60 0.22 -0.45 -7.20
N ALA A 61 -0.81 -0.03 -7.93
CA ALA A 61 -1.48 1.24 -7.69
C ALA A 61 -2.15 1.28 -6.30
N TYR A 62 -2.80 0.18 -5.89
CA TYR A 62 -3.40 0.08 -4.56
C TYR A 62 -2.35 0.11 -3.44
N ARG A 63 -1.22 -0.59 -3.61
CA ARG A 63 -0.06 -0.51 -2.70
C ARG A 63 0.41 0.93 -2.52
N ALA A 64 0.57 1.68 -3.61
CA ALA A 64 1.01 3.08 -3.56
C ALA A 64 0.02 3.97 -2.79
N GLN A 65 -1.29 3.71 -2.91
CA GLN A 65 -2.32 4.42 -2.15
C GLN A 65 -2.26 4.10 -0.64
N LEU A 66 -2.02 2.83 -0.28
CA LEU A 66 -1.82 2.43 1.12
C LEU A 66 -0.58 3.09 1.73
N ASP A 67 0.54 3.11 1.00
CA ASP A 67 1.78 3.76 1.44
C ASP A 67 1.59 5.27 1.67
N ALA A 68 0.95 5.95 0.72
CA ALA A 68 0.61 7.37 0.85
C ALA A 68 -0.28 7.64 2.08
N ALA A 69 -1.23 6.75 2.38
CA ALA A 69 -2.06 6.87 3.57
C ALA A 69 -1.26 6.71 4.87
N VAL A 70 -0.32 5.75 4.94
CA VAL A 70 0.59 5.58 6.10
C VAL A 70 1.44 6.83 6.31
N VAL A 71 2.06 7.35 5.25
CA VAL A 71 2.89 8.56 5.31
C VAL A 71 2.09 9.77 5.80
N ASN A 72 0.84 9.93 5.35
CA ASN A 72 -0.01 11.03 5.79
C ASN A 72 -0.44 10.89 7.25
N LEU A 73 -0.73 9.66 7.71
CA LEU A 73 -1.03 9.38 9.11
C LEU A 73 0.17 9.70 10.01
N ASP A 74 1.39 9.36 9.58
CA ASP A 74 2.62 9.66 10.33
C ASP A 74 2.86 11.17 10.45
N LYS A 75 2.70 11.92 9.36
CA LYS A 75 2.77 13.39 9.38
C LYS A 75 1.74 14.00 10.33
N THR A 76 0.51 13.48 10.31
CA THR A 76 -0.56 13.97 11.19
C THR A 76 -0.23 13.74 12.65
N VAL A 77 0.29 12.55 13.00
CA VAL A 77 0.71 12.24 14.37
C VAL A 77 1.83 13.17 14.85
N GLU A 78 2.78 13.49 13.98
CA GLU A 78 3.87 14.41 14.32
C GLU A 78 3.36 15.83 14.59
N GLN A 79 2.49 16.35 13.73
CA GLN A 79 1.86 17.66 13.92
C GLN A 79 1.07 17.76 15.23
N TYR A 80 0.37 16.69 15.61
CA TYR A 80 -0.32 16.63 16.91
C TYR A 80 0.67 16.68 18.08
N ARG A 81 1.81 15.99 17.98
CA ARG A 81 2.84 16.01 19.04
C ARG A 81 3.49 17.38 19.20
N GLU A 82 3.79 18.06 18.10
CA GLU A 82 4.36 19.42 18.11
C GLU A 82 3.36 20.41 18.75
N THR A 83 2.09 20.34 18.39
CA THR A 83 1.05 21.25 18.90
C THR A 83 0.75 21.02 20.39
N ASP A 84 0.66 19.76 20.84
CA ASP A 84 0.50 19.43 22.27
C ASP A 84 1.73 19.82 23.10
N GLY A 85 2.93 19.70 22.50
CA GLY A 85 4.19 20.12 23.12
C GLY A 85 4.25 21.63 23.37
N ASP A 86 3.86 22.45 22.39
CA ASP A 86 3.88 23.90 22.49
C ASP A 86 2.78 24.44 23.43
N GLY A 87 1.59 23.82 23.46
CA GLY A 87 0.51 24.20 24.37
C GLY A 87 0.85 24.02 25.85
N GLN A 88 1.66 23.02 26.19
CA GLN A 88 2.09 22.76 27.58
C GLN A 88 3.15 23.76 28.06
N VAL A 89 3.96 24.32 27.16
CA VAL A 89 4.98 25.33 27.50
C VAL A 89 4.35 26.69 27.78
N ASP A 90 3.24 27.03 27.14
CA ASP A 90 2.54 28.31 27.33
C ASP A 90 1.68 28.35 28.61
N VAL A 91 1.03 27.23 28.96
CA VAL A 91 0.25 27.12 30.20
C VAL A 91 1.13 27.21 31.45
N ASN A 92 2.37 26.71 31.41
CA ASN A 92 3.30 26.80 32.54
C ASN A 92 3.91 28.20 32.73
N ARG A 93 3.93 29.05 31.69
CA ARG A 93 4.43 30.44 31.79
C ARG A 93 3.38 31.40 32.37
N THR A 94 2.10 31.08 32.25
CA THR A 94 0.99 31.98 32.64
C THR A 94 0.42 31.66 34.04
N GLY A 95 0.87 30.58 34.69
CA GLY A 95 0.43 30.17 36.03
C GLY A 95 1.29 30.67 37.20
N GLY A 96 2.29 31.52 36.95
CA GLY A 96 3.30 31.95 37.93
C GLY A 96 3.06 33.33 38.58
N GLU A 97 1.87 33.92 38.45
CA GLU A 97 1.56 35.24 39.01
C GLU A 97 0.25 35.22 39.81
N GLN A 98 0.25 34.60 41.00
CA GLN A 98 -0.65 34.97 42.12
C GLN A 98 0.05 34.72 43.47
#